data_AF-A0A835XD87-F1
#
_entry.id   AF-A0A835XD87-F1
#
_cell.length_a   1.000
_cell.length_b   1.000
_cell.length_c   1.000
_cell.angle_alpha   90.00
_cell.angle_beta   90.00
_cell.angle_gamma   90.00
#
_symmetry.space_group_name_H-M   'P 1'
#
loop_
_entity.id
_entity.type
_entity.pdbx_description
1 polymer ?
#
loop_
_entity_poly.entity_id
_entity_poly.type
_entity_poly.pdbx_seq_one_letter_code
_entity_poly.pdbx_strand_id
1 'polypeptide(L)'
;MVKQKPVSVNWQTLFVFIPILDLWAFYSVQKLRMALLIFLVGFGAAAIALNFAILGSDAFLVEDPDVIYSNSAYIGSTIGLTIAQYALAIYLVRKWSKEWNKKF
;
A
#
# COMPACT_ATOMS: atom_id res chain seq x y z
N MET A 1 -4.22 -13.20 20.19
CA MET A 1 -3.81 -14.04 19.04
C MET A 1 -5.00 -14.23 18.12
N VAL A 2 -4.82 -14.16 16.80
CA VAL A 2 -5.90 -14.41 15.84
C VAL A 2 -6.29 -15.88 15.88
N LYS A 3 -7.60 -16.17 15.84
CA LYS A 3 -8.11 -17.55 15.70
C LYS A 3 -7.59 -18.15 14.40
N GLN A 4 -6.88 -19.28 14.49
CA GLN A 4 -6.33 -19.98 13.33
C GLN A 4 -7.45 -20.72 12.60
N LYS A 5 -8.05 -20.05 11.61
CA LYS A 5 -9.11 -20.57 10.76
C LYS A 5 -8.88 -20.16 9.31
N PRO A 6 -9.42 -20.90 8.34
CA PRO A 6 -9.41 -20.47 6.94
C PRO A 6 -10.12 -19.13 6.79
N VAL A 7 -9.62 -18.29 5.87
CA VAL A 7 -10.14 -16.96 5.56
C VAL A 7 -10.67 -16.92 4.14
N SER A 8 -11.73 -16.15 3.89
CA SER A 8 -12.24 -15.99 2.53
C SER A 8 -11.39 -15.00 1.74
N VAL A 9 -10.72 -15.48 0.70
CA VAL A 9 -9.84 -14.67 -0.16
C VAL A 9 -10.56 -13.47 -0.78
N ASN A 10 -11.85 -13.63 -1.13
CA ASN A 10 -12.64 -12.57 -1.74
C ASN A 10 -12.95 -11.45 -0.74
N TRP A 11 -13.30 -11.80 0.50
CA TRP A 11 -13.49 -10.82 1.58
C TRP A 11 -12.19 -10.10 1.92
N GLN A 12 -11.08 -10.83 1.98
CA GLN A 12 -9.76 -10.21 2.21
C GLN A 12 -9.37 -9.24 1.10
N THR A 13 -9.73 -9.54 -0.14
CA THR A 13 -9.49 -8.64 -1.29
C THR A 13 -10.34 -7.38 -1.19
N LEU A 14 -11.61 -7.50 -0.79
CA LEU A 14 -12.50 -6.35 -0.58
C LEU A 14 -11.97 -5.44 0.54
N PHE A 15 -11.46 -6.03 1.61
CA PHE A 15 -10.93 -5.29 2.76
C PHE A 15 -9.69 -4.45 2.44
N VAL A 16 -8.91 -4.80 1.41
CA VAL A 16 -7.76 -3.97 0.97
C VAL A 16 -8.18 -2.55 0.55
N PHE A 17 -9.41 -2.35 0.11
CA PHE A 17 -9.90 -1.02 -0.29
C PHE A 17 -10.35 -0.15 0.89
N ILE A 18 -10.36 -0.69 2.12
CA ILE A 18 -10.87 0.01 3.31
C ILE A 18 -9.70 0.12 4.32
N PRO A 19 -9.18 1.34 4.61
CA PRO A 19 -7.92 1.57 5.33
C PRO A 19 -7.77 1.00 6.76
N ILE A 20 -8.86 0.53 7.37
CA ILE A 20 -8.81 -0.13 8.68
C ILE A 20 -8.94 -1.66 8.50
N LEU A 21 -9.68 -2.08 7.47
CA LEU A 21 -9.92 -3.48 7.20
C LEU A 21 -8.75 -4.12 6.44
N ASP A 22 -7.96 -3.35 5.70
CA ASP A 22 -6.73 -3.83 5.06
C ASP A 22 -5.70 -4.31 6.11
N LEU A 23 -5.50 -3.56 7.18
CA LEU A 23 -4.66 -3.94 8.32
C LEU A 23 -5.20 -5.20 8.98
N TRP A 24 -6.52 -5.27 9.18
CA TRP A 24 -7.16 -6.48 9.71
C TRP A 24 -6.96 -7.67 8.77
N ALA A 25 -7.01 -7.45 7.46
CA ALA A 25 -6.83 -8.49 6.46
C ALA A 25 -5.43 -9.11 6.57
N PHE A 26 -4.39 -8.28 6.62
CA PHE A 26 -3.01 -8.76 6.81
C PHE A 26 -2.75 -9.33 8.21
N TYR A 27 -3.42 -8.79 9.23
CA TYR A 27 -3.36 -9.32 10.60
C TYR A 27 -3.95 -10.73 10.70
N SER A 28 -5.07 -10.97 10.01
CA SER A 28 -5.79 -12.24 10.06
C SER A 28 -4.98 -13.44 9.54
N VAL A 29 -4.02 -13.17 8.64
CA VAL A 29 -3.09 -14.18 8.07
C VAL A 29 -1.68 -14.09 8.67
N GLN A 30 -1.50 -13.37 9.78
CA GLN A 30 -0.22 -13.16 10.46
C GLN A 30 0.90 -12.57 9.59
N LYS A 31 0.54 -11.83 8.54
CA LYS A 31 1.50 -11.15 7.64
C LYS A 31 1.57 -9.64 7.85
N LEU A 32 0.87 -9.11 8.86
CA LEU A 32 0.84 -7.68 9.17
C LEU A 32 2.23 -7.04 9.24
N ARG A 33 3.19 -7.65 9.94
CA ARG A 33 4.56 -7.10 10.03
C ARG A 33 5.23 -6.94 8.67
N MET A 34 5.06 -7.93 7.79
CA MET A 34 5.63 -7.89 6.44
C MET A 34 4.90 -6.87 5.56
N ALA A 35 3.56 -6.79 5.67
CA ALA A 35 2.76 -5.78 4.99
C ALA A 35 3.18 -4.36 5.39
N LEU A 36 3.34 -4.11 6.70
CA LEU A 36 3.79 -2.82 7.22
C LEU A 36 5.18 -2.44 6.71
N LEU A 37 6.12 -3.39 6.65
CA LEU A 37 7.45 -3.12 6.06
C LEU A 37 7.35 -2.73 4.58
N ILE A 38 6.55 -3.46 3.79
CA ILE A 38 6.39 -3.18 2.36
C ILE A 38 5.71 -1.82 2.12
N PHE A 39 4.64 -1.51 2.87
CA PHE A 39 3.87 -0.28 2.65
C PHE A 39 4.50 0.96 3.29
N LEU A 40 4.94 0.90 4.55
CA LEU A 40 5.52 2.08 5.20
C LEU A 40 6.92 2.36 4.70
N VAL A 41 7.78 1.34 4.63
CA VAL A 41 9.17 1.54 4.22
C VAL A 41 9.29 1.53 2.71
N GLY A 42 8.74 0.51 2.04
CA GLY A 42 8.85 0.38 0.59
C GLY A 42 8.14 1.51 -0.16
N PHE A 43 6.82 1.67 0.04
CA PHE A 43 6.08 2.74 -0.63
C PHE A 43 6.41 4.13 -0.11
N GLY A 44 6.70 4.29 1.20
CA GLY A 44 7.15 5.57 1.74
C GLY A 44 8.46 6.03 1.10
N ALA A 45 9.47 5.16 1.01
CA ALA A 45 10.73 5.50 0.35
C ALA A 45 10.54 5.76 -1.16
N ALA A 46 9.70 4.97 -1.84
CA ALA A 46 9.40 5.18 -3.26
C ALA A 46 8.71 6.53 -3.51
N ALA A 47 7.74 6.90 -2.66
CA ALA A 47 7.07 8.19 -2.74
C ALA A 47 8.05 9.35 -2.52
N ILE A 48 8.93 9.26 -1.52
CA ILE A 48 9.96 10.28 -1.27
C ILE A 48 10.90 10.42 -2.48
N ALA A 49 11.42 9.30 -2.99
CA ALA A 49 12.31 9.31 -4.16
C ALA A 49 11.64 9.90 -5.40
N LEU A 50 10.36 9.59 -5.61
CA LEU A 50 9.56 10.13 -6.72
C LEU A 50 9.34 11.64 -6.60
N ASN A 51 9.09 12.14 -5.39
CA ASN A 51 8.98 13.58 -5.12
C ASN A 51 10.28 14.31 -5.50
N PHE A 52 11.43 13.81 -5.04
CA PHE A 52 12.74 14.37 -5.43
C PHE A 52 12.98 14.33 -6.94
N ALA A 53 12.57 13.24 -7.61
CA ALA A 53 12.77 13.09 -9.05
C ALA A 53 11.93 14.08 -9.88
N ILE A 54 10.75 14.50 -9.38
CA ILE A 54 9.81 15.36 -10.10
C ILE A 54 9.97 16.83 -9.71
N LEU A 55 10.17 17.11 -8.43
CA LEU A 55 10.20 18.47 -7.87
C LEU A 55 11.64 18.96 -7.57
N GLY A 56 12.64 18.10 -7.71
CA GLY A 56 14.04 18.43 -7.44
C GLY A 56 14.38 18.47 -5.95
N SER A 57 15.52 19.09 -5.61
CA SER A 57 15.99 19.23 -4.22
C SER A 57 15.06 20.04 -3.34
N ASP A 58 14.26 20.91 -3.96
CA ASP A 58 13.40 21.86 -3.26
C ASP A 58 12.05 21.24 -2.89
N ALA A 59 11.83 19.95 -3.19
CA ALA A 59 10.60 19.21 -2.91
C ALA A 59 10.09 19.32 -1.46
N PHE A 60 11.00 19.52 -0.49
CA PHE A 60 10.68 19.67 0.94
C PHE A 60 10.47 21.13 1.37
N LEU A 61 10.81 22.08 0.50
CA LEU A 61 10.76 23.52 0.72
C LEU A 61 9.62 24.18 -0.06
N VAL A 62 8.89 23.43 -0.89
CA VAL A 62 7.67 23.92 -1.55
C VAL A 62 6.57 24.04 -0.49
N GLU A 63 6.40 25.25 0.04
CA GLU A 63 5.34 25.57 1.00
C GLU A 63 3.99 25.86 0.32
N ASP A 64 4.01 26.20 -0.97
CA ASP A 64 2.80 26.53 -1.74
C ASP A 64 2.18 25.26 -2.37
N PRO A 65 1.00 24.82 -1.90
CA PRO A 65 0.33 23.64 -2.43
C PRO A 65 0.00 23.78 -3.92
N ASP A 66 -0.24 25.00 -4.42
CA ASP A 66 -0.67 25.23 -5.80
C ASP A 66 0.45 24.90 -6.80
N VAL A 67 1.71 25.06 -6.40
CA VAL A 67 2.88 24.67 -7.21
C VAL A 67 2.95 23.14 -7.38
N ILE A 68 2.57 22.39 -6.35
CA ILE A 68 2.56 20.92 -6.37
C ILE A 68 1.38 20.41 -7.20
N TYR A 69 0.18 20.94 -6.96
CA TYR A 69 -1.04 20.46 -7.60
C TYR A 69 -1.23 20.97 -9.04
N SER A 70 -0.51 22.00 -9.47
CA SER A 70 -0.46 22.39 -10.90
C SER A 70 0.50 21.53 -11.73
N ASN A 71 1.37 20.75 -11.11
CA ASN A 71 2.31 19.88 -11.79
C ASN A 71 1.63 18.56 -12.23
N SER A 72 1.32 18.45 -13.53
CA SER A 72 0.66 17.27 -14.11
C SER A 72 1.49 15.99 -13.99
N ALA A 73 2.82 16.08 -14.00
CA ALA A 73 3.70 14.93 -13.82
C ALA A 73 3.60 14.40 -12.37
N TYR A 74 3.53 15.29 -11.39
CA TYR A 74 3.31 14.94 -9.99
C TYR A 74 1.94 14.27 -9.77
N ILE A 75 0.88 14.82 -10.35
CA ILE A 75 -0.46 14.20 -10.27
C ILE A 75 -0.44 12.82 -10.90
N GLY A 76 0.07 12.71 -12.13
CA GLY A 76 0.14 11.45 -12.87
C GLY A 76 0.95 10.38 -12.12
N SER A 77 2.08 10.77 -11.54
CA SER A 77 2.94 9.86 -10.78
C SER A 77 2.30 9.42 -9.47
N THR A 78 1.56 10.30 -8.78
CA THR A 78 0.85 9.98 -7.54
C THR A 78 -0.30 9.01 -7.79
N ILE A 79 -1.07 9.23 -8.87
CA ILE A 79 -2.12 8.29 -9.29
C ILE A 79 -1.49 6.94 -9.65
N GLY A 80 -0.42 6.94 -10.44
CA GLY A 80 0.29 5.72 -10.84
C GLY A 80 0.83 4.92 -9.64
N LEU A 81 1.47 5.60 -8.69
CA LEU A 81 1.98 4.98 -7.47
C LEU A 81 0.85 4.39 -6.61
N THR A 82 -0.27 5.11 -6.51
CA THR A 82 -1.47 4.64 -5.79
C THR A 82 -2.04 3.37 -6.41
N ILE A 83 -2.17 3.32 -7.74
CA ILE A 83 -2.64 2.13 -8.47
C ILE A 83 -1.67 0.96 -8.24
N ALA A 84 -0.36 1.21 -8.33
CA ALA A 84 0.66 0.19 -8.08
C ALA A 84 0.59 -0.35 -6.65
N GLN A 85 0.33 0.51 -5.66
CA GLN A 85 0.15 0.13 -4.26
C GLN A 85 -1.04 -0.80 -4.08
N TYR A 86 -2.21 -0.44 -4.61
CA TYR A 86 -3.39 -1.29 -4.52
C TYR A 86 -3.20 -2.63 -5.26
N ALA A 87 -2.62 -2.60 -6.45
CA ALA A 87 -2.33 -3.81 -7.21
C ALA A 87 -1.42 -4.77 -6.42
N LEU A 88 -0.35 -4.25 -5.80
CA LEU A 88 0.54 -5.04 -4.96
C LEU A 88 -0.17 -5.55 -3.71
N ALA A 89 -0.94 -4.71 -3.02
CA ALA A 89 -1.68 -5.09 -1.82
C ALA A 89 -2.68 -6.23 -2.11
N ILE A 90 -3.44 -6.13 -3.20
CA ILE A 90 -4.36 -7.17 -3.66
C ILE A 90 -3.59 -8.46 -3.98
N TYR A 91 -2.47 -8.37 -4.69
CA TYR A 91 -1.65 -9.54 -5.01
C TYR A 91 -1.16 -10.24 -3.72
N LEU A 92 -0.58 -9.48 -2.79
CA LEU A 92 -0.03 -10.01 -1.54
C LEU A 92 -1.12 -10.60 -0.65
N VAL A 93 -2.24 -9.90 -0.45
CA VAL A 93 -3.32 -10.42 0.41
C VAL A 93 -3.89 -11.71 -0.16
N ARG A 94 -4.06 -11.81 -1.49
CA ARG A 94 -4.56 -13.01 -2.14
C ARG A 94 -3.58 -14.15 -2.05
N LYS A 95 -2.30 -13.90 -2.31
CA LYS A 95 -1.22 -14.90 -2.19
C LYS A 95 -1.15 -15.44 -0.77
N TRP A 96 -1.03 -14.56 0.23
CA TRP A 96 -0.89 -14.95 1.62
C TRP A 96 -2.15 -15.60 2.20
N SER A 97 -3.34 -15.16 1.80
CA SER A 97 -4.59 -15.82 2.19
C SER A 97 -4.68 -17.25 1.65
N LYS A 98 -4.26 -17.48 0.40
CA LYS A 98 -4.20 -18.84 -0.17
C LYS A 98 -3.17 -19.71 0.55
N GLU A 99 -1.99 -19.17 0.86
CA GLU A 99 -0.96 -19.89 1.63
C GLU A 99 -1.44 -20.22 3.04
N TRP A 100 -2.18 -19.31 3.68
CA TRP A 100 -2.78 -19.51 5.00
C TRP A 100 -3.83 -20.63 4.98
N ASN A 101 -4.76 -20.60 4.02
CA ASN A 101 -5.80 -21.63 3.86
C ASN A 101 -5.26 -23.00 3.41
N LYS A 102 -4.00 -23.10 3.00
CA LYS A 102 -3.36 -24.41 2.77
C LYS A 102 -2.84 -25.04 4.07
N LYS A 103 -2.67 -24.23 5.12
CA LYS A 103 -2.20 -24.68 6.43
C LYS A 103 -3.34 -25.01 7.40
N PHE A 104 -4.56 -24.52 7.11
CA PHE A 104 -5.78 -24.67 7.91
C PHE A 104 -6.97 -24.91 6.99
#